data_AF-A0A955WP04-F1
#
_entry.id   AF-A0A955WP04-F1
#
_cell.length_a   1.000
_cell.length_b   1.000
_cell.length_c   1.000
_cell.angle_alpha   90.00
_cell.angle_beta   90.00
_cell.angle_gamma   90.00
#
_symmetry.space_group_name_H-M   'P 1'
#
loop_
_entity.id
_entity.type
_entity.pdbx_description
1 polymer ?
#
loop_
_entity_poly.entity_id
_entity_poly.type
_entity_poly.pdbx_seq_one_letter_code
_entity_poly.pdbx_strand_id
1 'polypeptide(L)'
;MSQNGCEYACVPSNEGVEACDQLDNDCNGVVDDPFDLQRDPLHCGACDNVCAFENGRPGCVAGRCALAGCAAGFVDADGDPANGCELRCTPTPDPTEVCDTVDNDCDGSTDEGFDLANDEANCGACGVLCNPANATGQCRGGRCFVSACAPGFIDLDRGVQNGCEYACVESEDGIEVCNT
;
A
#
# COMPACT_ATOMS: atom_id res chain seq x y z
N MET A 1 -18.56 -56.84 28.66
CA MET A 1 -17.33 -56.16 28.21
C MET A 1 -17.35 -54.80 28.92
N SER A 2 -16.81 -54.65 30.14
CA SER A 2 -15.41 -54.23 30.44
C SER A 2 -15.19 -52.78 29.92
N GLN A 3 -14.97 -51.69 30.68
CA GLN A 3 -14.28 -51.44 31.96
C GLN A 3 -14.76 -50.12 32.63
N ASN A 4 -14.74 -50.11 33.96
CA ASN A 4 -14.64 -49.01 34.96
C ASN A 4 -14.84 -47.53 34.52
N GLY A 5 -15.85 -46.84 35.08
CA GLY A 5 -16.09 -45.41 34.84
C GLY A 5 -15.70 -44.44 35.98
N CYS A 6 -14.79 -44.84 36.88
CA CYS A 6 -14.25 -43.97 37.95
C CYS A 6 -12.83 -43.50 37.62
N GLU A 7 -12.54 -43.14 36.37
CA GLU A 7 -11.17 -42.83 35.94
C GLU A 7 -10.83 -41.33 36.05
N TYR A 8 -11.81 -40.48 36.37
CA TYR A 8 -11.59 -39.06 36.62
C TYR A 8 -12.19 -38.65 37.96
N ALA A 9 -11.34 -38.35 38.94
CA ALA A 9 -11.76 -37.76 40.19
C ALA A 9 -12.00 -36.27 39.98
N CYS A 10 -13.22 -35.91 39.58
CA CYS A 10 -13.65 -34.53 39.47
C CYS A 10 -14.31 -34.05 40.76
N VAL A 11 -13.91 -32.89 41.26
CA VAL A 11 -14.61 -32.18 42.34
C VAL A 11 -15.10 -30.87 41.75
N PRO A 12 -16.43 -30.65 41.67
CA PRO A 12 -16.96 -29.41 41.15
C PRO A 12 -16.35 -28.21 41.86
N SER A 13 -15.93 -27.23 41.08
CA SER A 13 -15.32 -25.98 41.54
C SER A 13 -15.92 -24.81 40.76
N ASN A 14 -15.65 -23.55 41.15
CA ASN A 14 -16.23 -22.36 40.50
C ASN A 14 -17.76 -22.41 40.30
N GLU A 15 -18.49 -23.02 41.23
CA GLU A 15 -19.94 -23.23 41.14
C GLU A 15 -20.39 -24.02 39.89
N GLY A 16 -19.50 -24.81 39.28
CA GLY A 16 -19.76 -25.54 38.04
C GLY A 16 -19.68 -24.66 36.79
N VAL A 17 -19.04 -23.50 36.88
CA VAL A 17 -18.72 -22.65 35.74
C VAL A 17 -17.27 -22.89 35.39
N GLU A 18 -17.01 -23.32 34.15
CA GLU A 18 -15.65 -23.47 33.65
C GLU A 18 -14.91 -22.14 33.70
N ALA A 19 -13.77 -22.16 34.36
CA ALA A 19 -12.75 -21.15 34.29
C ALA A 19 -11.59 -21.70 33.49
N CYS A 20 -10.80 -20.81 32.91
CA CYS A 20 -9.61 -21.15 32.14
C CYS A 20 -8.45 -21.59 33.06
N ASP A 21 -8.61 -22.69 33.78
CA ASP A 21 -7.70 -23.17 34.82
C ASP A 21 -7.24 -24.62 34.65
N GLN A 22 -7.57 -25.25 33.51
CA GLN A 22 -7.25 -26.64 33.18
C GLN A 22 -7.94 -27.66 34.10
N LEU A 23 -8.98 -27.25 34.82
CA LEU A 23 -9.86 -28.13 35.57
C LEU A 23 -11.19 -28.28 34.84
N ASP A 24 -11.85 -29.40 35.08
CA ASP A 24 -13.25 -29.62 34.70
C ASP A 24 -14.08 -29.16 35.91
N ASN A 25 -14.52 -27.90 35.91
CA ASN A 25 -15.19 -27.29 37.05
C ASN A 25 -16.63 -27.82 37.23
N ASP A 26 -17.28 -28.26 36.15
CA ASP A 26 -18.65 -28.76 36.07
C ASP A 26 -18.75 -30.30 36.01
N CYS A 27 -17.61 -30.97 35.86
CA CYS A 27 -17.46 -32.42 35.82
C CYS A 27 -18.18 -33.09 34.63
N ASN A 28 -18.31 -32.41 33.50
CA ASN A 28 -18.95 -32.94 32.30
C ASN A 28 -18.01 -33.82 31.44
N GLY A 29 -16.72 -33.89 31.79
CA GLY A 29 -15.70 -34.69 31.11
C GLY A 29 -14.93 -33.92 30.02
N VAL A 30 -15.13 -32.62 29.90
CA VAL A 30 -14.41 -31.72 29.00
C VAL A 30 -13.84 -30.57 29.83
N VAL A 31 -12.52 -30.43 29.80
CA VAL A 31 -11.81 -29.35 30.50
C VAL A 31 -11.94 -28.04 29.73
N ASP A 32 -12.18 -26.94 30.44
CA ASP A 32 -12.21 -25.57 29.88
C ASP A 32 -13.22 -25.40 28.71
N ASP A 33 -14.45 -25.93 28.83
CA ASP A 33 -15.56 -25.73 27.85
C ASP A 33 -16.50 -24.60 28.31
N PRO A 34 -17.02 -23.70 27.45
CA PRO A 34 -17.09 -23.75 25.99
C PRO A 34 -16.03 -22.90 25.28
N PHE A 35 -14.84 -22.73 25.86
CA PHE A 35 -13.79 -21.90 25.24
C PHE A 35 -13.33 -22.52 23.91
N ASP A 36 -13.67 -21.91 22.77
CA ASP A 36 -13.26 -22.40 21.45
C ASP A 36 -11.79 -22.02 21.17
N LEU A 37 -10.88 -22.90 21.60
CA LEU A 37 -9.44 -22.71 21.40
C LEU A 37 -8.99 -22.77 19.93
N GLN A 38 -9.88 -23.13 19.00
CA GLN A 38 -9.54 -23.29 17.59
C GLN A 38 -9.95 -22.09 16.73
N ARG A 39 -10.94 -21.32 17.18
CA ARG A 39 -11.55 -20.23 16.40
C ARG A 39 -11.84 -18.96 17.18
N ASP A 40 -11.82 -18.99 18.51
CA ASP A 40 -12.04 -17.78 19.31
C ASP A 40 -10.74 -16.95 19.39
N PRO A 41 -10.71 -15.72 18.86
CA PRO A 41 -9.55 -14.83 18.98
C PRO A 41 -9.24 -14.40 20.42
N LEU A 42 -10.16 -14.59 21.38
CA LEU A 42 -9.92 -14.29 22.79
C LEU A 42 -9.30 -15.46 23.57
N HIS A 43 -9.35 -16.68 23.03
CA HIS A 43 -8.85 -17.91 23.68
C HIS A 43 -8.03 -18.76 22.70
N CYS A 44 -7.28 -18.14 21.78
CA CYS A 44 -6.75 -18.85 20.61
C CYS A 44 -5.57 -19.78 20.96
N GLY A 45 -5.73 -21.09 20.81
CA GLY A 45 -4.71 -22.10 21.11
C GLY A 45 -4.47 -22.34 22.60
N ALA A 46 -4.83 -21.38 23.45
CA ALA A 46 -4.87 -21.47 24.89
C ALA A 46 -5.88 -20.47 25.45
N CYS A 47 -6.42 -20.81 26.61
CA CYS A 47 -7.22 -19.93 27.44
C CYS A 47 -6.61 -18.53 27.62
N ASP A 48 -7.45 -17.49 27.53
CA ASP A 48 -7.09 -16.06 27.60
C ASP A 48 -5.95 -15.62 26.66
N ASN A 49 -5.60 -16.42 25.65
CA ASN A 49 -4.64 -16.05 24.63
C ASN A 49 -5.30 -15.16 23.58
N VAL A 50 -5.41 -13.88 23.92
CA VAL A 50 -6.00 -12.85 23.06
C VAL A 50 -5.07 -12.53 21.90
N CYS A 51 -5.54 -12.80 20.68
CA CYS A 51 -4.87 -12.34 19.48
C CYS A 51 -5.01 -10.82 19.34
N ALA A 52 -3.90 -10.12 19.09
CA ALA A 52 -3.87 -8.69 18.86
C ALA A 52 -2.84 -8.35 17.76
N PHE A 53 -3.22 -7.43 16.89
CA PHE A 53 -2.40 -6.95 15.76
C PHE A 53 -2.53 -5.44 15.68
N GLU A 54 -1.43 -4.72 15.39
CA GLU A 54 -1.49 -3.27 15.27
C GLU A 54 -2.34 -2.88 14.06
N ASN A 55 -3.39 -2.08 14.29
CA ASN A 55 -4.44 -1.72 13.31
C ASN A 55 -5.03 -2.92 12.54
N GLY A 56 -4.92 -4.14 13.07
CA GLY A 56 -5.40 -5.37 12.47
C GLY A 56 -6.62 -5.93 13.20
N ARG A 57 -7.41 -6.72 12.48
CA ARG A 57 -8.50 -7.51 13.06
C ARG A 57 -7.95 -8.86 13.49
N PRO A 58 -8.13 -9.25 14.76
CA PRO A 58 -7.65 -10.52 15.24
C PRO A 58 -8.49 -11.69 14.70
N GLY A 59 -7.82 -12.77 14.30
CA GLY A 59 -8.42 -14.04 13.94
C GLY A 59 -7.73 -15.21 14.64
N CYS A 60 -8.44 -16.32 14.76
CA CYS A 60 -7.89 -17.58 15.25
C CYS A 60 -8.17 -18.68 14.22
N VAL A 61 -7.10 -19.33 13.75
CA VAL A 61 -7.19 -20.42 12.77
C VAL A 61 -6.39 -21.60 13.30
N ALA A 62 -7.08 -22.72 13.57
CA ALA A 62 -6.49 -23.95 14.08
C ALA A 62 -5.63 -23.72 15.36
N GLY A 63 -6.13 -22.86 16.25
CA GLY A 63 -5.47 -22.51 17.51
C GLY A 63 -4.20 -21.66 17.35
N ARG A 64 -4.07 -20.93 16.24
CA ARG A 64 -3.00 -19.95 16.03
C ARG A 64 -3.59 -18.60 15.70
N CYS A 65 -3.06 -17.55 16.34
CA CYS A 65 -3.40 -16.19 15.99
C CYS A 65 -3.01 -15.91 14.54
N ALA A 66 -3.94 -15.34 13.79
CA ALA A 66 -3.75 -14.93 12.42
C ALA A 66 -4.40 -13.56 12.22
N LEU A 67 -3.76 -12.71 11.41
CA LEU A 67 -4.34 -11.45 10.98
C LEU A 67 -5.54 -11.76 10.08
N ALA A 68 -6.75 -11.44 10.55
CA ALA A 68 -7.98 -11.67 9.77
C ALA A 68 -8.17 -10.62 8.67
N GLY A 69 -7.46 -9.50 8.76
CA GLY A 69 -7.48 -8.39 7.82
C GLY A 69 -7.28 -7.06 8.53
N CYS A 70 -7.11 -5.98 7.78
CA CYS A 70 -6.83 -4.67 8.36
C CYS A 70 -8.09 -3.93 8.85
N ALA A 71 -7.89 -3.03 9.80
CA ALA A 71 -8.86 -2.00 10.13
C ALA A 71 -9.09 -1.10 8.90
N ALA A 72 -10.25 -0.45 8.83
CA ALA A 72 -10.54 0.45 7.71
C ALA A 72 -9.50 1.57 7.64
N GLY A 73 -8.95 1.81 6.44
CA GLY A 73 -7.91 2.81 6.20
C GLY A 73 -6.50 2.37 6.58
N PHE A 74 -6.28 1.08 6.78
CA PHE A 74 -4.96 0.50 6.97
C PHE A 74 -4.74 -0.67 6.01
N VAL A 75 -3.48 -0.88 5.64
CA VAL A 75 -3.02 -2.04 4.87
C VAL A 75 -1.78 -2.64 5.52
N ASP A 76 -1.58 -3.93 5.27
CA ASP A 76 -0.35 -4.67 5.54
C ASP A 76 0.53 -4.53 4.29
N ALA A 77 1.47 -3.57 4.33
CA ALA A 77 2.24 -3.17 3.15
C ALA A 77 3.47 -4.06 2.91
N ASP A 78 4.05 -4.64 3.96
CA ASP A 78 5.19 -5.55 3.85
C ASP A 78 4.78 -7.04 3.76
N GLY A 79 3.49 -7.34 3.99
CA GLY A 79 2.93 -8.68 3.94
C GLY A 79 3.30 -9.53 5.16
N ASP A 80 3.81 -8.92 6.23
CA ASP A 80 4.14 -9.60 7.48
C ASP A 80 2.97 -9.45 8.49
N PRO A 81 2.17 -10.50 8.70
CA PRO A 81 1.06 -10.44 9.63
C PRO A 81 1.50 -10.31 11.10
N ALA A 82 2.80 -10.42 11.42
CA ALA A 82 3.30 -10.36 12.79
C ALA A 82 3.32 -8.93 13.35
N ASN A 83 3.53 -7.91 12.51
CA ASN A 83 3.46 -6.49 12.85
C ASN A 83 2.05 -5.91 12.62
N GLY A 84 1.21 -6.54 11.80
CA GLY A 84 -0.18 -6.14 11.62
C GLY A 84 -0.43 -5.35 10.34
N CYS A 85 -1.00 -4.15 10.46
CA CYS A 85 -1.33 -3.28 9.33
C CYS A 85 -0.73 -1.89 9.58
N GLU A 86 0.50 -1.72 9.11
CA GLU A 86 1.41 -0.65 9.50
C GLU A 86 1.11 0.64 8.72
N LEU A 87 0.58 0.51 7.50
CA LEU A 87 0.43 1.62 6.58
C LEU A 87 -1.00 2.18 6.64
N ARG A 88 -1.11 3.48 6.92
CA ARG A 88 -2.38 4.22 6.81
C ARG A 88 -2.64 4.58 5.35
N CYS A 89 -3.37 3.74 4.64
CA CYS A 89 -3.70 3.94 3.24
C CYS A 89 -5.06 3.31 2.91
N THR A 90 -5.72 3.82 1.86
CA THR A 90 -6.97 3.25 1.34
C THR A 90 -6.80 3.09 -0.17
N PRO A 91 -6.62 1.85 -0.67
CA PRO A 91 -6.38 1.63 -2.09
C PRO A 91 -7.51 2.22 -2.93
N THR A 92 -7.16 2.87 -4.04
CA THR A 92 -8.15 3.37 -4.98
C THR A 92 -8.73 2.24 -5.83
N PRO A 93 -9.92 2.41 -6.43
CA PRO A 93 -10.53 1.37 -7.27
C PRO A 93 -9.66 0.97 -8.48
N ASP A 94 -8.90 1.91 -9.00
CA ASP A 94 -7.77 1.67 -9.90
C ASP A 94 -6.51 1.88 -9.06
N PRO A 95 -5.71 0.83 -8.79
CA PRO A 95 -4.50 0.94 -7.99
C PRO A 95 -3.34 1.54 -8.78
N THR A 96 -3.49 1.80 -10.08
CA THR A 96 -2.41 2.41 -10.86
C THR A 96 -2.09 3.80 -10.31
N GLU A 97 -0.83 4.01 -9.96
CA GLU A 97 -0.33 5.32 -9.55
C GLU A 97 -0.61 6.40 -10.59
N VAL A 98 -0.99 7.56 -10.09
CA VAL A 98 -1.09 8.81 -10.84
C VAL A 98 -0.34 9.88 -10.07
N CYS A 99 0.22 10.89 -10.75
CA CYS A 99 0.95 11.98 -10.09
C CYS A 99 0.03 12.95 -9.31
N ASP A 100 -0.60 12.47 -8.25
CA ASP A 100 -1.54 13.20 -7.42
C ASP A 100 -1.16 13.19 -5.93
N THR A 101 0.03 12.68 -5.60
CA THR A 101 0.58 12.58 -4.24
C THR A 101 -0.17 11.60 -3.34
N VAL A 102 -0.99 10.73 -3.92
CA VAL A 102 -1.68 9.64 -3.24
C VAL A 102 -1.03 8.33 -3.65
N ASP A 103 -0.75 7.49 -2.66
CA ASP A 103 -0.38 6.09 -2.84
C ASP A 103 -1.67 5.31 -3.22
N ASN A 104 -1.85 5.03 -4.51
CA ASN A 104 -3.06 4.45 -5.09
C ASN A 104 -3.15 2.94 -4.88
N ASP A 105 -2.01 2.24 -4.91
CA ASP A 105 -1.93 0.80 -4.63
C ASP A 105 -1.61 0.44 -3.18
N CYS A 106 -1.22 1.43 -2.37
CA CYS A 106 -0.82 1.29 -0.98
C CYS A 106 0.42 0.41 -0.77
N ASP A 107 1.40 0.44 -1.67
CA ASP A 107 2.67 -0.29 -1.52
C ASP A 107 3.68 0.43 -0.59
N GLY A 108 3.36 1.64 -0.14
CA GLY A 108 4.20 2.45 0.74
C GLY A 108 5.16 3.40 0.02
N SER A 109 5.15 3.39 -1.31
CA SER A 109 5.70 4.43 -2.17
C SER A 109 4.58 5.39 -2.57
N THR A 110 4.94 6.53 -3.15
CA THR A 110 3.93 7.48 -3.63
C THR A 110 4.40 7.96 -4.99
N ASP A 111 3.49 7.98 -5.95
CA ASP A 111 3.76 8.44 -7.31
C ASP A 111 4.93 7.66 -7.96
N GLU A 112 4.95 6.32 -7.83
CA GLU A 112 5.95 5.43 -8.44
C GLU A 112 5.49 4.75 -9.74
N GLY A 113 6.37 3.93 -10.34
CA GLY A 113 6.06 3.24 -11.60
C GLY A 113 6.20 4.08 -12.89
N PHE A 114 6.57 5.36 -12.79
CA PHE A 114 6.78 6.25 -13.94
C PHE A 114 8.18 6.11 -14.56
N ASP A 115 8.28 6.18 -15.90
CA ASP A 115 9.58 6.29 -16.59
C ASP A 115 10.10 7.73 -16.48
N LEU A 116 10.76 8.02 -15.36
CA LEU A 116 11.33 9.35 -15.12
C LEU A 116 12.49 9.69 -16.07
N ALA A 117 13.00 8.73 -16.83
CA ALA A 117 14.17 8.92 -17.68
C ALA A 117 13.81 9.29 -19.12
N ASN A 118 12.72 8.75 -19.65
CA ASN A 118 12.37 8.87 -21.08
C ASN A 118 10.89 9.19 -21.33
N ASP A 119 10.07 9.41 -20.30
CA ASP A 119 8.71 9.89 -20.47
C ASP A 119 8.66 11.42 -20.50
N GLU A 120 8.14 11.98 -21.59
CA GLU A 120 7.91 13.42 -21.70
C GLU A 120 6.89 13.95 -20.67
N ALA A 121 5.96 13.14 -20.18
CA ALA A 121 4.98 13.55 -19.17
C ALA A 121 5.53 13.54 -17.72
N ASN A 122 6.62 12.83 -17.48
CA ASN A 122 7.17 12.56 -16.13
C ASN A 122 8.70 12.79 -16.07
N CYS A 123 9.20 13.79 -16.79
CA CYS A 123 10.63 13.92 -17.03
C CYS A 123 11.41 14.40 -15.80
N GLY A 124 12.14 13.47 -15.17
CA GLY A 124 12.95 13.71 -13.98
C GLY A 124 12.18 13.64 -12.65
N ALA A 125 10.85 13.77 -12.68
CA ALA A 125 9.94 13.55 -11.56
C ALA A 125 8.51 13.38 -12.09
N CYS A 126 7.63 12.77 -11.29
CA CYS A 126 6.23 12.59 -11.63
C CYS A 126 5.57 13.92 -11.99
N GLY A 127 4.80 13.95 -13.07
CA GLY A 127 4.02 15.10 -13.54
C GLY A 127 4.87 16.23 -14.12
N VAL A 128 6.20 16.07 -14.19
CA VAL A 128 7.09 17.05 -14.80
C VAL A 128 7.03 16.91 -16.31
N LEU A 129 6.09 17.63 -16.90
CA LEU A 129 5.94 17.70 -18.35
C LEU A 129 7.15 18.42 -18.99
N CYS A 130 7.84 17.71 -19.88
CA CYS A 130 8.86 18.27 -20.76
C CYS A 130 8.19 18.99 -21.95
N ASN A 131 7.77 20.23 -21.72
CA ASN A 131 7.11 21.07 -22.73
C ASN A 131 7.79 22.45 -22.85
N PRO A 132 8.97 22.52 -23.49
CA PRO A 132 9.65 23.79 -23.74
C PRO A 132 8.81 24.70 -24.66
N ALA A 133 8.89 26.01 -24.44
CA ALA A 133 8.10 26.97 -25.21
C ALA A 133 8.47 26.93 -26.72
N ASN A 134 7.46 26.94 -27.58
CA ASN A 134 7.58 26.89 -29.04
C ASN A 134 8.48 25.75 -29.57
N ALA A 135 8.54 24.64 -28.84
CA ALA A 135 9.44 23.54 -29.15
C ALA A 135 8.80 22.19 -28.81
N THR A 136 9.27 21.15 -29.49
CA THR A 136 9.01 19.77 -29.09
C THR A 136 10.03 19.39 -28.03
N GLY A 137 9.56 19.03 -26.83
CA GLY A 137 10.38 18.49 -25.76
C GLY A 137 10.78 17.03 -26.00
N GLN A 138 11.94 16.63 -25.48
CA GLN A 138 12.35 15.24 -25.36
C GLN A 138 12.91 14.99 -23.96
N CYS A 139 12.43 13.94 -23.29
CA CYS A 139 13.04 13.50 -22.05
C CYS A 139 14.19 12.53 -22.31
N ARG A 140 15.36 12.78 -21.72
CA ARG A 140 16.48 11.85 -21.79
C ARG A 140 17.30 11.86 -20.51
N GLY A 141 17.32 10.74 -19.80
CA GLY A 141 18.03 10.61 -18.52
C GLY A 141 17.49 11.58 -17.45
N GLY A 142 16.17 11.80 -17.44
CA GLY A 142 15.50 12.64 -16.46
C GLY A 142 15.75 14.13 -16.62
N ARG A 143 16.14 14.54 -17.83
CA ARG A 143 16.36 15.93 -18.19
C ARG A 143 15.63 16.23 -19.49
N CYS A 144 14.93 17.36 -19.48
CA CYS A 144 14.22 17.86 -20.66
C CYS A 144 15.21 18.53 -21.62
N PHE A 145 15.06 18.29 -22.92
CA PHE A 145 15.80 18.91 -24.01
C PHE A 145 14.83 19.45 -25.07
N VAL A 146 15.24 20.50 -25.77
CA VAL A 146 14.60 20.92 -27.02
C VAL A 146 15.00 19.93 -28.12
N SER A 147 14.03 19.18 -28.65
CA SER A 147 14.24 18.24 -29.76
C SER A 147 14.20 18.94 -31.11
N ALA A 148 13.20 19.82 -31.28
CA ALA A 148 13.02 20.62 -32.47
C ALA A 148 12.22 21.88 -32.14
N CYS A 149 12.51 22.98 -32.83
CA CYS A 149 11.67 24.17 -32.77
C CYS A 149 10.40 23.99 -33.60
N ALA A 150 9.32 24.60 -33.13
CA ALA A 150 8.14 24.81 -33.96
C ALA A 150 8.50 25.63 -35.21
N PRO A 151 7.78 25.48 -36.33
CA PRO A 151 8.04 26.25 -37.55
C PRO A 151 8.05 27.76 -37.27
N GLY A 152 9.08 28.45 -37.77
CA GLY A 152 9.26 29.89 -37.56
C GLY A 152 9.86 30.26 -36.20
N PHE A 153 10.30 29.29 -35.39
CA PHE A 153 11.03 29.54 -34.14
C PHE A 153 12.46 28.98 -34.20
N ILE A 154 13.37 29.64 -33.51
CA ILE A 154 14.79 29.32 -33.41
C ILE A 154 15.16 29.35 -31.92
N ASP A 155 16.03 28.43 -31.52
CA ASP A 155 16.67 28.36 -30.20
C ASP A 155 18.08 28.98 -30.28
N LEU A 156 18.26 30.20 -29.75
CA LEU A 156 19.53 30.94 -29.85
C LEU A 156 20.49 30.59 -28.71
N ASP A 157 19.98 30.44 -27.50
CA ASP A 157 20.80 30.20 -26.30
C ASP A 157 20.97 28.72 -25.94
N ARG A 158 20.30 27.81 -26.65
CA ARG A 158 20.23 26.36 -26.40
C ARG A 158 19.66 26.03 -25.03
N GLY A 159 18.80 26.92 -24.52
CA GLY A 159 18.19 26.89 -23.21
C GLY A 159 16.83 26.19 -23.23
N VAL A 160 16.65 25.19 -22.36
CA VAL A 160 15.35 24.52 -22.23
C VAL A 160 14.31 25.38 -21.51
N GLN A 161 14.72 26.39 -20.73
CA GLN A 161 13.81 27.15 -19.87
C GLN A 161 12.91 28.10 -20.65
N ASN A 162 13.41 28.65 -21.75
CA ASN A 162 12.73 29.54 -22.67
C ASN A 162 12.44 28.88 -24.03
N GLY A 163 12.94 27.66 -24.26
CA GLY A 163 12.66 26.89 -25.47
C GLY A 163 13.19 27.59 -26.71
N CYS A 164 12.44 27.52 -27.82
CA CYS A 164 12.75 28.30 -29.01
C CYS A 164 12.14 29.69 -28.85
N GLU A 165 12.92 30.55 -28.22
CA GLU A 165 12.60 31.89 -27.78
C GLU A 165 12.49 32.90 -28.94
N TYR A 166 13.07 32.58 -30.10
CA TYR A 166 13.18 33.53 -31.20
C TYR A 166 12.25 33.23 -32.37
N ALA A 167 11.26 34.09 -32.64
CA ALA A 167 10.39 33.97 -33.81
C ALA A 167 11.02 34.65 -35.04
N CYS A 168 11.29 33.88 -36.10
CA CYS A 168 11.73 34.39 -37.40
C CYS A 168 10.75 33.87 -38.46
N VAL A 169 9.85 34.75 -38.91
CA VAL A 169 8.88 34.49 -39.98
C VAL A 169 9.41 35.08 -41.29
N GLU A 170 9.26 34.37 -42.40
CA GLU A 170 9.57 34.94 -43.72
C GLU A 170 8.69 36.18 -43.94
N SER A 171 9.30 37.35 -44.11
CA SER A 171 8.58 38.52 -44.61
C SER A 171 8.26 38.30 -46.10
N GLU A 172 7.16 38.87 -46.60
CA GLU A 172 6.68 38.72 -47.99
C GLU A 172 7.71 39.13 -49.07
N ASP A 173 8.85 39.71 -48.66
CA ASP A 173 9.94 40.20 -49.52
C ASP A 173 11.20 39.30 -49.53
N GLY A 174 11.18 38.12 -48.89
CA GLY A 174 12.32 37.19 -48.89
C GLY A 174 13.53 37.68 -48.08
N ILE A 175 13.32 38.66 -47.19
CA ILE A 175 14.30 39.12 -46.21
C ILE A 175 13.89 38.58 -44.84
N GLU A 176 14.77 37.78 -44.22
CA GLU A 176 14.59 37.30 -42.86
C GLU A 176 14.64 38.49 -41.89
N VAL A 177 13.47 38.97 -41.45
CA VAL A 177 13.38 39.92 -40.35
C VAL A 177 13.25 39.12 -39.08
N CYS A 178 14.41 38.81 -38.53
CA CYS A 178 14.53 38.30 -37.19
C CYS A 178 14.22 39.49 -36.24
N ASN A 179 13.12 39.42 -35.49
CA ASN A 179 12.67 40.48 -34.58
C ASN A 179 13.53 40.48 -33.30
N THR A 180 14.28 41.55 -33.04
CA THR A 180 15.15 41.70 -31.85
C THR A 180 14.39 41.75 -30.53
#